data_AF-K6W1P5-F1
#
_entry.id   AF-K6W1P5-F1
#
_cell.length_a   1.000
_cell.length_b   1.000
_cell.length_c   1.000
_cell.angle_alpha   90.00
_cell.angle_beta   90.00
_cell.angle_gamma   90.00
#
_symmetry.space_group_name_H-M   'P 1'
#
loop_
_entity.id
_entity.type
_entity.pdbx_description
1 polymer ?
#
loop_
_entity_poly.entity_id
_entity_poly.type
_entity_poly.pdbx_seq_one_letter_code
_entity_poly.pdbx_strand_id
1 'polypeptide(L)'
;MSEEQVSSDPLFDFVDEVLQRHFGPEYRSAARMDRKDVEQLLTDDTRRRVEEARSAAVEWGKSELAGEVVIASDRLVITSHGLVYAAGMSAPGAHRPLYYLATPIELFESMVERVDATSLQQGSVAAVDDRFGHELVYPWPLDTGLRHLLDAHQALHLDLSEHATVLESRDR
;
A
#
# COMPACT_ATOMS: atom_id res chain seq x y z
N MET A 1 -14.40 -16.66 25.31
CA MET A 1 -14.49 -15.82 24.11
C MET A 1 -13.21 -15.04 24.07
N SER A 2 -12.23 -15.54 23.32
CA SER A 2 -10.91 -14.93 23.26
C SER A 2 -10.98 -13.77 22.28
N GLU A 3 -10.84 -12.56 22.77
CA GLU A 3 -10.49 -11.40 21.95
C GLU A 3 -9.06 -11.65 21.46
N GLU A 4 -8.93 -12.09 20.21
CA GLU A 4 -7.66 -12.03 19.49
C GLU A 4 -7.23 -10.56 19.48
N GLN A 5 -6.19 -10.25 20.28
CA GLN A 5 -5.48 -8.99 20.19
C GLN A 5 -4.86 -8.93 18.79
N VAL A 6 -5.56 -8.30 17.86
CA VAL A 6 -4.98 -7.81 16.61
C VAL A 6 -3.99 -6.73 17.04
N SER A 7 -2.73 -7.12 17.16
CA SER A 7 -1.63 -6.16 17.28
C SER A 7 -1.58 -5.40 15.95
N SER A 8 -2.34 -4.31 15.83
CA SER A 8 -2.22 -3.42 14.68
C SER A 8 -0.85 -2.75 14.76
N ASP A 9 -0.06 -2.93 13.71
CA ASP A 9 1.19 -2.19 13.57
C ASP A 9 0.81 -0.70 13.37
N PRO A 10 1.34 0.26 14.14
CA PRO A 10 1.06 1.68 13.96
C PRO A 10 1.37 2.19 12.55
N LEU A 11 2.28 1.53 11.83
CA LEU A 11 2.53 1.80 10.42
C LEU A 11 1.34 1.45 9.54
N PHE A 12 0.72 0.31 9.86
CA PHE A 12 -0.44 -0.19 9.14
C PHE A 12 -1.66 0.69 9.39
N ASP A 13 -1.84 1.20 10.62
CA ASP A 13 -2.95 2.07 10.98
C ASP A 13 -2.97 3.38 10.16
N PHE A 14 -1.82 4.03 9.94
CA PHE A 14 -1.77 5.27 9.17
C PHE A 14 -2.10 5.07 7.68
N VAL A 15 -1.51 4.05 7.05
CA VAL A 15 -1.77 3.75 5.63
C VAL A 15 -3.24 3.44 5.41
N ASP A 16 -3.83 2.61 6.27
CA ASP A 16 -5.26 2.31 6.23
C ASP A 16 -6.13 3.55 6.49
N GLU A 17 -5.68 4.43 7.37
CA GLU A 17 -6.39 5.67 7.70
C GLU A 17 -6.46 6.64 6.51
N VAL A 18 -5.34 6.82 5.79
CA VAL A 18 -5.28 7.64 4.57
C VAL A 18 -6.18 7.06 3.49
N LEU A 19 -6.07 5.75 3.24
CA LEU A 19 -6.84 5.07 2.20
C LEU A 19 -8.34 5.07 2.53
N GLN A 20 -8.72 4.88 3.79
CA GLN A 20 -10.11 4.95 4.24
C GLN A 20 -10.68 6.37 4.14
N ARG A 21 -9.90 7.41 4.44
CA ARG A 21 -10.35 8.81 4.23
C ARG A 21 -10.55 9.12 2.76
N HIS A 22 -9.73 8.55 1.89
CA HIS A 22 -9.81 8.78 0.45
C HIS A 22 -10.98 8.03 -0.20
N PHE A 23 -11.02 6.70 -0.06
CA PHE A 23 -12.02 5.82 -0.70
C PHE A 23 -13.31 5.62 0.12
N GLY A 24 -13.37 6.21 1.31
CA GLY A 24 -14.54 6.14 2.20
C GLY A 24 -14.59 4.86 3.04
N PRO A 25 -15.63 4.72 3.89
CA PRO A 25 -15.76 3.60 4.82
C PRO A 25 -15.92 2.25 4.11
N GLU A 26 -16.43 2.27 2.87
CA GLU A 26 -16.59 1.08 2.03
C GLU A 26 -15.26 0.43 1.67
N TYR A 27 -14.16 1.17 1.74
CA TYR A 27 -12.80 0.65 1.56
C TYR A 27 -12.44 -0.45 2.57
N ARG A 28 -12.85 -0.32 3.85
CA ARG A 28 -12.62 -1.38 4.85
C ARG A 28 -13.46 -2.62 4.59
N SER A 29 -14.60 -2.47 3.92
CA SER A 29 -15.50 -3.55 3.53
C SER A 29 -15.28 -4.04 2.09
N ALA A 30 -14.39 -3.39 1.34
CA ALA A 30 -14.08 -3.78 -0.03
C ALA A 30 -13.49 -5.18 0.00
N ALA A 31 -13.92 -6.00 -0.95
CA ALA A 31 -13.53 -7.40 -1.03
C ALA A 31 -12.00 -7.52 -0.97
N ARG A 32 -11.48 -8.05 0.14
CA ARG A 32 -10.07 -8.46 0.23
C ARG A 32 -9.90 -9.62 -0.74
N MET A 33 -9.11 -9.40 -1.78
CA MET A 33 -8.81 -10.46 -2.73
C MET A 33 -7.63 -11.30 -2.20
N ASP A 34 -7.75 -12.62 -2.29
CA ASP A 34 -6.64 -13.52 -1.94
C ASP A 34 -5.48 -13.31 -2.93
N ARG A 35 -4.25 -13.35 -2.43
CA ARG A 35 -3.04 -13.16 -3.23
C ARG A 35 -3.02 -14.02 -4.50
N LYS A 36 -3.51 -15.26 -4.46
CA LYS A 36 -3.51 -16.14 -5.64
C LYS A 36 -4.49 -15.69 -6.72
N ASP A 37 -5.62 -15.13 -6.32
CA ASP A 37 -6.58 -14.55 -7.25
C ASP A 37 -6.03 -13.25 -7.83
N VAL A 38 -5.26 -12.50 -7.03
CA VAL A 38 -4.53 -11.31 -7.45
C VAL A 38 -3.40 -11.65 -8.41
N GLU A 39 -2.54 -12.62 -8.12
CA GLU A 39 -1.44 -13.03 -9.01
C GLU A 39 -1.93 -13.51 -10.37
N GLN A 40 -3.16 -14.04 -10.43
CA GLN A 40 -3.83 -14.39 -11.68
C GLN A 40 -4.42 -13.16 -12.41
N LEU A 41 -4.78 -12.10 -11.67
CA LEU A 41 -5.30 -10.84 -12.21
C LEU A 41 -4.18 -9.86 -12.60
N LEU A 42 -3.03 -9.90 -11.92
CA LEU A 42 -1.89 -9.08 -12.24
C LEU A 42 -1.21 -9.65 -13.47
N THR A 43 -1.24 -8.87 -14.55
CA THR A 43 -0.36 -9.12 -15.70
C THR A 43 1.10 -8.98 -15.27
N ASP A 44 2.03 -9.58 -16.02
CA ASP A 44 3.47 -9.42 -15.75
C ASP A 44 3.88 -7.94 -15.70
N ASP A 45 3.20 -7.09 -16.47
CA ASP A 45 3.42 -5.65 -16.47
C ASP A 45 3.01 -5.01 -15.15
N THR A 46 1.87 -5.42 -14.57
CA THR A 46 1.45 -4.99 -13.23
C THR A 46 2.44 -5.40 -12.14
N ARG A 47 2.96 -6.63 -12.19
CA ARG A 47 3.96 -7.10 -11.22
C ARG A 47 5.21 -6.22 -11.27
N ARG A 48 5.72 -5.95 -12.47
CA ARG A 48 6.86 -5.06 -12.70
C ARG A 48 6.64 -3.67 -12.07
N ARG A 49 5.47 -3.06 -12.29
CA ARG A 49 5.13 -1.74 -11.75
C ARG A 49 5.10 -1.70 -10.22
N VAL A 50 4.61 -2.76 -9.58
CA VAL A 50 4.61 -2.89 -8.11
C VAL A 50 6.04 -3.03 -7.58
N GLU A 51 6.88 -3.81 -8.24
CA GLU A 51 8.31 -3.95 -7.88
C GLU A 51 9.08 -2.63 -8.04
N GLU A 52 8.79 -1.86 -9.08
CA GLU A 52 9.36 -0.53 -9.29
C GLU A 52 8.90 0.46 -8.21
N ALA A 53 7.60 0.47 -7.86
CA ALA A 53 7.07 1.30 -6.78
C ALA A 53 7.68 0.94 -5.41
N ARG A 54 7.86 -0.36 -5.15
CA ARG A 54 8.55 -0.88 -3.95
C ARG A 54 10.00 -0.42 -3.90
N SER A 55 10.70 -0.48 -5.04
CA SER A 55 12.09 -0.03 -5.13
C SER A 55 12.21 1.47 -4.88
N ALA A 56 11.33 2.27 -5.47
CA ALA A 56 11.27 3.71 -5.27
C ALA A 56 10.98 4.10 -3.81
N ALA A 57 10.11 3.36 -3.12
CA ALA A 57 9.85 3.55 -1.69
C ALA A 57 11.13 3.36 -0.87
N VAL A 58 11.89 2.28 -1.12
CA VAL A 58 13.16 2.00 -0.44
C VAL A 58 14.22 3.04 -0.76
N GLU A 59 14.33 3.48 -2.02
CA GLU A 59 15.26 4.53 -2.42
C GLU A 59 14.97 5.85 -1.72
N TRP A 60 13.70 6.27 -1.70
CA TRP A 60 13.29 7.46 -0.96
C TRP A 60 13.54 7.29 0.54
N GLY A 61 13.17 6.15 1.13
CA GLY A 61 13.38 5.89 2.54
C GLY A 61 14.85 6.00 2.97
N LYS A 62 15.77 5.46 2.14
CA LYS A 62 17.22 5.59 2.35
C LYS A 62 17.74 7.03 2.24
N SER A 63 17.04 7.89 1.50
CA SER A 63 17.38 9.31 1.40
C SER A 63 16.93 10.11 2.64
N GLU A 64 15.87 9.66 3.32
CA GLU A 64 15.31 10.30 4.51
C GLU A 64 15.96 9.81 5.82
N LEU A 65 16.27 8.52 5.91
CA LEU A 65 16.87 7.90 7.08
C LEU A 65 18.27 7.37 6.76
N ALA A 66 19.25 7.77 7.56
CA ALA A 66 20.58 7.19 7.52
C ALA A 66 20.55 5.75 8.05
N GLY A 67 20.62 4.76 7.16
CA GLY A 67 20.69 3.35 7.53
C GLY A 67 19.98 2.41 6.57
N GLU A 68 19.85 1.17 6.99
CA GLU A 68 19.04 0.17 6.28
C GLU A 68 17.56 0.43 6.54
N VAL A 69 16.81 0.69 5.47
CA VAL A 69 15.36 0.87 5.52
C VAL A 69 14.68 -0.40 5.08
N VAL A 70 13.74 -0.88 5.89
CA VAL A 70 12.93 -2.05 5.63
C VAL A 70 11.47 -1.66 5.49
N ILE A 71 10.81 -2.24 4.48
CA ILE A 71 9.35 -2.16 4.35
C ILE A 71 8.77 -3.10 5.40
N ALA A 72 8.15 -2.53 6.41
CA ALA A 72 7.50 -3.27 7.49
C ALA A 72 6.06 -3.67 7.09
N SER A 73 5.42 -2.84 6.25
CA SER A 73 4.11 -3.13 5.69
C SER A 73 3.99 -2.50 4.31
N ASP A 74 3.28 -3.16 3.41
CA ASP A 74 2.84 -2.55 2.17
C ASP A 74 1.44 -3.01 1.78
N ARG A 75 0.77 -2.17 0.98
CA ARG A 75 -0.58 -2.32 0.47
C ARG A 75 -0.62 -1.95 -0.99
N LEU A 76 -1.38 -2.74 -1.74
CA LEU A 76 -1.70 -2.45 -3.12
C LEU A 76 -3.21 -2.32 -3.24
N VAL A 77 -3.65 -1.22 -3.83
CA VAL A 77 -5.05 -0.92 -4.03
C VAL A 77 -5.30 -0.79 -5.52
N ILE A 78 -6.25 -1.59 -6.02
CA ILE A 78 -6.72 -1.49 -7.40
C ILE A 78 -7.88 -0.50 -7.43
N THR A 79 -7.80 0.50 -8.29
CA THR A 79 -8.84 1.51 -8.50
C THR A 79 -9.22 1.59 -9.98
N SER A 80 -10.32 2.27 -10.29
CA SER A 80 -10.70 2.60 -11.68
C SER A 80 -9.65 3.48 -12.40
N HIS A 81 -8.84 4.21 -11.64
CA HIS A 81 -7.80 5.10 -12.15
C HIS A 81 -6.42 4.43 -12.26
N GLY A 82 -6.28 3.19 -11.78
CA GLY A 82 -5.00 2.51 -11.73
C GLY A 82 -4.67 1.94 -10.37
N LEU A 83 -3.38 1.69 -10.16
CA LEU A 83 -2.85 1.09 -8.95
C LEU A 83 -2.36 2.15 -7.98
N VAL A 84 -2.72 2.02 -6.71
CA VAL A 84 -2.10 2.78 -5.62
C VAL A 84 -1.27 1.82 -4.78
N TYR A 85 0.02 2.10 -4.66
CA TYR A 85 0.92 1.35 -3.78
C TYR A 85 1.23 2.20 -2.55
N ALA A 86 1.07 1.65 -1.36
CA ALA A 86 1.41 2.31 -0.11
C ALA A 86 2.33 1.43 0.73
N ALA A 87 3.39 2.01 1.30
CA ALA A 87 4.35 1.31 2.14
C ALA A 87 4.62 2.07 3.44
N GLY A 88 4.56 1.35 4.55
CA GLY A 88 5.07 1.76 5.85
C GLY A 88 6.47 1.18 6.05
N MET A 89 7.45 2.05 6.28
CA MET A 89 8.85 1.71 6.42
C MET A 89 9.38 2.10 7.79
N SER A 90 10.34 1.32 8.25
CA SER A 90 11.12 1.61 9.44
C SER A 90 12.60 1.33 9.19
N ALA A 91 13.45 1.91 10.02
CA ALA A 91 14.87 1.57 10.05
C ALA A 91 15.24 1.10 11.46
N PRO A 92 16.07 0.06 11.62
CA PRO A 92 16.52 -0.38 12.93
C PRO A 92 17.19 0.78 13.70
N GLY A 93 16.63 1.11 14.87
CA GLY A 93 17.13 2.21 15.72
C GLY A 93 16.57 3.60 15.39
N ALA A 94 15.83 3.76 14.28
CA ALA A 94 15.07 4.98 14.00
C ALA A 94 13.71 4.93 14.71
N HIS A 95 13.37 6.03 15.39
CA HIS A 95 12.06 6.19 16.06
C HIS A 95 11.03 6.89 15.16
N ARG A 96 11.36 7.06 13.88
CA ARG A 96 10.56 7.83 12.92
C ARG A 96 10.10 6.89 11.82
N PRO A 97 8.80 6.55 11.77
CA PRO A 97 8.27 5.79 10.66
C PRO A 97 8.23 6.65 9.39
N LEU A 98 8.43 6.00 8.25
CA LEU A 98 8.29 6.62 6.94
C LEU A 98 7.12 5.99 6.20
N TYR A 99 6.35 6.82 5.50
CA TYR A 99 5.21 6.39 4.71
C TYR A 99 5.43 6.81 3.27
N TYR A 100 5.20 5.90 2.33
CA TYR A 100 5.34 6.19 0.91
C TYR A 100 4.08 5.76 0.19
N LEU A 101 3.50 6.64 -0.63
CA LEU A 101 2.33 6.37 -1.46
C LEU A 101 2.66 6.66 -2.91
N ALA A 102 2.77 5.64 -3.75
CA ALA A 102 2.77 5.81 -5.20
C ALA A 102 1.34 5.79 -5.73
N THR A 103 0.98 6.79 -6.52
CA THR A 103 -0.39 7.04 -6.97
C THR A 103 -0.43 7.28 -8.48
N PRO A 104 -1.53 6.92 -9.17
CA PRO A 104 -1.77 7.40 -10.52
C PRO A 104 -2.01 8.90 -10.48
N ILE A 105 -1.67 9.61 -11.57
CA ILE A 105 -1.67 11.08 -11.62
C ILE A 105 -3.05 11.67 -11.28
N GLU A 106 -4.13 10.96 -11.62
CA GLU A 106 -5.51 11.36 -11.33
C GLU A 106 -5.84 11.36 -9.83
N LEU A 107 -5.12 10.57 -9.01
CA LEU A 107 -5.32 10.48 -7.58
C LEU A 107 -4.28 11.29 -6.77
N PHE A 108 -3.21 11.78 -7.40
CA PHE A 108 -2.09 12.41 -6.72
C PHE A 108 -2.50 13.57 -5.80
N GLU A 109 -3.10 14.62 -6.36
CA GLU A 109 -3.53 15.81 -5.60
C GLU A 109 -4.44 15.43 -4.43
N SER A 110 -5.42 14.57 -4.70
CA SER A 110 -6.36 14.11 -3.68
C SER A 110 -5.72 13.24 -2.60
N MET A 111 -4.64 12.52 -2.90
CA MET A 111 -3.89 11.74 -1.92
C MET A 111 -2.98 12.63 -1.07
N VAL A 112 -2.38 13.66 -1.67
CA VAL A 112 -1.63 14.71 -0.95
C VAL A 112 -2.52 15.39 0.09
N GLU A 113 -3.72 15.83 -0.31
CA GLU A 113 -4.68 16.44 0.63
C GLU A 113 -5.07 15.49 1.77
N ARG A 114 -5.19 14.19 1.49
CA ARG A 114 -5.58 13.18 2.49
C ARG A 114 -4.44 12.86 3.46
N VAL A 115 -3.21 12.83 2.98
CA VAL A 115 -2.01 12.69 3.81
C VAL A 115 -1.87 13.90 4.73
N ASP A 116 -2.04 15.12 4.21
CA ASP A 116 -1.97 16.36 5.01
C ASP A 116 -3.10 16.43 6.07
N ALA A 117 -4.30 15.96 5.72
CA ALA A 117 -5.43 15.88 6.64
C ALA A 117 -5.35 14.72 7.66
N THR A 118 -4.36 13.84 7.55
CA THR A 118 -4.18 12.69 8.46
C THR A 118 -3.04 12.97 9.43
N SER A 119 -3.33 12.89 10.73
CA SER A 119 -2.35 13.16 11.77
C SER A 119 -1.21 12.13 11.75
N LEU A 120 -0.04 12.56 11.28
CA LEU A 120 1.19 11.77 11.38
C LEU A 120 1.65 11.68 12.84
N GLN A 121 2.16 10.51 13.23
CA GLN A 121 2.89 10.36 14.50
C GLN A 121 4.07 11.34 14.52
N GLN A 122 4.40 11.90 15.69
CA GLN A 122 5.40 12.96 15.78
C GLN A 122 6.76 12.51 15.24
N GLY A 123 7.28 13.23 14.23
CA GLY A 123 8.55 12.93 13.58
C GLY A 123 8.47 11.94 12.42
N SER A 124 7.28 11.43 12.09
CA SER A 124 7.05 10.63 10.88
C SER A 124 7.05 11.50 9.64
N VAL A 125 7.36 10.91 8.50
CA VAL A 125 7.35 11.60 7.20
C VAL A 125 6.54 10.75 6.22
N ALA A 126 5.69 11.40 5.43
CA ALA A 126 4.97 10.77 4.35
C ALA A 126 5.35 11.41 3.01
N ALA A 127 5.60 10.59 1.99
CA ALA A 127 5.78 11.00 0.61
C ALA A 127 4.63 10.47 -0.24
N VAL A 128 4.09 11.33 -1.09
CA VAL A 128 3.18 10.95 -2.18
C VAL A 128 3.95 11.13 -3.47
N ASP A 129 3.86 10.13 -4.34
CA ASP A 129 4.69 10.01 -5.53
C ASP A 129 3.81 9.72 -6.76
N ASP A 130 3.98 10.50 -7.81
CA ASP A 130 3.30 10.36 -9.11
C ASP A 130 4.26 9.91 -10.23
N ARG A 131 5.52 9.57 -9.93
CA ARG A 131 6.52 9.17 -10.94
C ARG A 131 6.08 7.98 -11.77
N PHE A 132 5.17 7.17 -11.23
CA PHE A 132 4.56 6.04 -11.91
C PHE A 132 3.19 6.37 -12.51
N GLY A 133 2.80 7.64 -12.63
CA GLY A 133 1.46 8.07 -13.00
C GLY A 133 0.94 7.50 -14.33
N HIS A 134 1.82 7.25 -15.31
CA HIS A 134 1.45 6.57 -16.56
C HIS A 134 1.62 5.05 -16.52
N GLU A 135 2.47 4.55 -15.61
CA GLU A 135 2.73 3.12 -15.44
C GLU A 135 1.76 2.49 -14.43
N LEU A 136 1.10 3.24 -13.56
CA LEU A 136 0.07 2.74 -12.65
C LEU A 136 -1.31 2.75 -13.30
N VAL A 137 -1.47 3.41 -14.45
CA VAL A 137 -2.69 3.36 -15.26
C VAL A 137 -2.77 1.99 -15.95
N TYR A 138 -3.94 1.36 -15.86
CA TYR A 138 -4.19 0.10 -16.55
C TYR A 138 -4.03 0.27 -18.06
N PRO A 139 -3.22 -0.56 -18.74
CA PRO A 139 -3.27 -0.65 -20.18
C PRO A 139 -4.65 -1.22 -20.55
N TRP A 140 -5.48 -0.37 -21.15
CA TRP A 140 -6.84 -0.71 -21.54
C TRP A 140 -6.87 -1.90 -22.53
N PRO A 141 -7.84 -2.82 -22.46
CA PRO A 141 -8.99 -2.88 -21.56
C PRO A 141 -8.73 -3.64 -20.27
N LEU A 142 -9.33 -3.15 -19.17
CA LEU A 142 -9.62 -3.97 -17.99
C LEU A 142 -10.50 -5.16 -18.39
N ASP A 143 -10.22 -6.35 -17.87
CA ASP A 143 -11.12 -7.50 -18.03
C ASP A 143 -12.52 -7.16 -17.51
N THR A 144 -13.56 -7.72 -18.13
CA THR A 144 -14.96 -7.41 -17.79
C THR A 144 -15.28 -7.75 -16.33
N GLY A 145 -14.65 -8.77 -15.76
CA GLY A 145 -14.78 -9.13 -14.36
C GLY A 145 -14.18 -8.07 -13.41
N LEU A 146 -12.96 -7.61 -13.70
CA LEU A 146 -12.32 -6.57 -12.89
C LEU A 146 -13.08 -5.24 -12.99
N ARG A 147 -13.60 -4.91 -14.18
CA ARG A 147 -14.46 -3.75 -14.37
C ARG A 147 -15.74 -3.84 -13.55
N HIS A 148 -16.42 -4.99 -13.57
CA HIS A 148 -17.65 -5.16 -12.79
C HIS A 148 -17.41 -5.07 -11.28
N LEU A 149 -16.27 -5.59 -10.80
CA LEU A 149 -15.86 -5.46 -9.40
C LEU A 149 -15.57 -4.00 -9.04
N LEU A 150 -14.92 -3.23 -9.91
CA LEU A 150 -14.65 -1.80 -9.69
C LEU A 150 -15.90 -0.91 -9.83
N ASP A 151 -16.86 -1.32 -10.65
CA ASP A 151 -18.19 -0.67 -10.72
C ASP A 151 -18.97 -0.90 -9.42
N ALA A 152 -18.77 -2.06 -8.78
CA ALA A 152 -19.40 -2.41 -7.49
C ALA A 152 -18.62 -1.86 -6.27
N HIS A 153 -17.31 -1.71 -6.37
CA HIS A 153 -16.41 -1.27 -5.30
C HIS A 153 -15.44 -0.20 -5.82
N GLN A 154 -15.43 0.99 -5.23
CA GLN A 154 -14.55 2.10 -5.68
C GLN A 154 -13.06 1.76 -5.65
N ALA A 155 -12.65 0.82 -4.79
CA ALA A 155 -11.30 0.33 -4.66
C ALA A 155 -11.31 -1.12 -4.19
N LEU A 156 -10.33 -1.92 -4.61
CA LEU A 156 -10.11 -3.29 -4.15
C LEU A 156 -8.78 -3.36 -3.41
N HIS A 157 -8.81 -3.93 -2.20
CA HIS A 157 -7.63 -4.06 -1.37
C HIS A 157 -6.91 -5.38 -1.65
N LEU A 158 -5.61 -5.30 -1.86
CA LEU A 158 -4.75 -6.46 -2.05
C LEU A 158 -3.83 -6.59 -0.85
N ASP A 159 -3.89 -7.75 -0.23
CA ASP A 159 -2.98 -8.10 0.84
C ASP A 159 -1.65 -8.61 0.24
N LEU A 160 -0.61 -7.78 0.34
CA LEU A 160 0.75 -8.13 -0.05
C LEU A 160 1.53 -8.83 1.08
N SER A 161 0.89 -9.08 2.22
CA SER A 161 1.56 -9.64 3.40
C SER A 161 2.12 -11.05 3.14
N GLU A 162 3.41 -11.12 2.85
CA GLU A 162 4.26 -12.30 3.08
C GLU A 162 5.46 -11.95 3.96
N HIS A 163 5.25 -11.35 5.13
CA HIS A 163 6.34 -11.06 6.08
C HIS A 163 6.00 -11.47 7.53
N ALA A 164 5.47 -12.68 7.73
CA ALA A 164 5.39 -13.28 9.06
C ALA A 164 5.43 -14.81 9.09
N THR A 165 6.38 -15.45 8.40
CA THR A 165 6.66 -16.88 8.68
C THR A 165 8.11 -17.27 8.38
N VAL A 166 9.08 -16.71 9.11
CA VAL A 166 10.27 -17.50 9.55
C VAL A 166 10.79 -16.99 10.89
N LEU A 167 10.10 -17.28 12.01
CA LEU A 167 10.74 -17.35 13.33
C LEU A 167 10.05 -18.42 14.21
N GLU A 168 9.93 -19.64 13.70
CA GLU A 168 9.85 -20.82 14.58
C GLU A 168 10.58 -22.00 13.93
N SER A 169 11.92 -21.95 13.97
CA SER A 169 12.70 -23.18 14.10
C SER A 169 13.26 -23.19 15.51
N ARG A 170 12.43 -23.73 16.41
CA ARG A 170 12.80 -24.11 17.77
C ARG A 170 14.04 -24.98 17.72
N ASP A 171 15.12 -24.44 18.27
CA ASP A 171 16.19 -25.24 18.84
C ASP A 171 15.56 -26.19 19.88
N ARG A 172 15.79 -27.49 19.72
CA ARG A 172 15.45 -28.51 20.71
C ARG A 172 16.56 -29.53 20.79
#